data_AF-A0A925MZE3-F1
#
_entry.id   AF-A0A925MZE3-F1
#
_cell.length_a   1.000
_cell.length_b   1.000
_cell.length_c   1.000
_cell.angle_alpha   90.00
_cell.angle_beta   90.00
_cell.angle_gamma   90.00
#
_symmetry.space_group_name_H-M   'P 1'
#
loop_
_entity.id
_entity.type
_entity.pdbx_description
1 polymer ?
#
loop_
_entity_poly.entity_id
_entity_poly.type
_entity_poly.pdbx_seq_one_letter_code
_entity_poly.pdbx_strand_id
1 'polypeptide(L)'
;MAKFKKASKKTSAGSSGAQARAEQLSKTLSESAQQVWLAGVGAFGRAQAEGGKLFDALVKEGLNFEQTARKFAGGRADQVRDVVENRVGQARERATDTWDRLEKVFEDRVQRALTKLGVPSRDDLGELSKRVESLTAELRRQSGATARPAARKAAPRKAAAKKTTTSTAKQASKRAKPGG
;
A
#
# COMPACT_ATOMS: atom_id res chain seq x y z
N MET A 1 31.90 -101.55 52.23
CA MET A 1 32.14 -100.41 51.32
C MET A 1 30.85 -100.14 50.55
N ALA A 2 30.25 -98.96 50.69
CA ALA A 2 29.30 -98.45 49.71
C ALA A 2 29.34 -96.91 49.77
N LYS A 3 30.05 -96.32 48.80
CA LYS A 3 30.03 -94.90 48.46
C LYS A 3 29.04 -94.77 47.31
N PHE A 4 28.04 -93.89 47.37
CA PHE A 4 27.45 -93.25 46.17
C PHE A 4 26.59 -92.08 46.67
N LYS A 5 26.43 -90.94 46.00
CA LYS A 5 27.16 -90.22 44.95
C LYS A 5 26.35 -88.95 44.75
N LYS A 6 27.02 -87.81 44.91
CA LYS A 6 26.66 -86.44 44.54
C LYS A 6 25.47 -86.30 43.57
N ALA A 7 24.37 -85.72 44.04
CA ALA A 7 23.27 -85.24 43.20
C ALA A 7 23.58 -83.82 42.70
N SER A 8 24.13 -83.71 41.50
CA SER A 8 24.13 -82.48 40.70
C SER A 8 23.40 -82.78 39.40
N LYS A 9 22.06 -82.68 39.41
CA LYS A 9 21.21 -82.52 38.20
C LYS A 9 19.76 -82.26 38.60
N LYS A 10 19.41 -81.02 38.99
CA LYS A 10 18.01 -80.62 39.19
C LYS A 10 17.74 -79.20 38.65
N THR A 11 18.05 -78.97 37.38
CA THR A 11 17.72 -77.70 36.70
C THR A 11 17.16 -77.86 35.28
N SER A 12 17.04 -79.07 34.70
CA SER A 12 16.54 -79.25 33.32
C SER A 12 15.04 -79.59 33.19
N ALA A 13 14.33 -79.87 34.29
CA ALA A 13 12.89 -80.19 34.26
C ALA A 13 11.98 -78.96 34.50
N GLY A 14 12.53 -77.88 35.06
CA GLY A 14 11.81 -76.60 35.24
C GLY A 14 11.84 -75.70 34.00
N SER A 15 12.81 -75.89 33.10
CA SER A 15 12.96 -75.03 31.92
C SER A 15 11.95 -75.35 30.81
N SER A 16 11.53 -76.61 30.65
CA SER A 16 10.54 -76.97 29.62
C SER A 16 9.15 -76.42 29.92
N GLY A 17 8.72 -76.45 31.18
CA GLY A 17 7.46 -75.83 31.62
C GLY A 17 7.49 -74.31 31.57
N ALA A 18 8.62 -73.68 31.91
CA ALA A 18 8.81 -72.23 31.77
C ALA A 18 8.81 -71.80 30.29
N GLN A 19 9.41 -72.60 29.41
CA GLN A 19 9.46 -72.32 27.97
C GLN A 19 8.10 -72.50 27.30
N ALA A 20 7.34 -73.55 27.64
CA ALA A 20 5.97 -73.71 27.16
C ALA A 20 5.05 -72.55 27.61
N ARG A 21 5.24 -72.06 28.84
CA ARG A 21 4.49 -70.91 29.35
C ARG A 21 4.89 -69.60 28.66
N ALA A 22 6.17 -69.43 28.33
CA ALA A 22 6.66 -68.30 27.54
C ALA A 22 6.12 -68.29 26.10
N GLU A 23 6.01 -69.46 25.46
CA GLU A 23 5.41 -69.60 24.12
C GLU A 23 3.89 -69.34 24.12
N GLN A 24 3.18 -69.72 25.18
CA GLN A 24 1.77 -69.37 25.34
C GLN A 24 1.60 -67.86 25.54
N LEU A 25 2.45 -67.24 26.37
CA LEU A 25 2.44 -65.78 26.58
C LEU A 25 2.77 -65.03 25.28
N SER A 26 3.78 -65.46 24.53
CA SER A 26 4.14 -64.82 23.25
C SER A 26 3.03 -64.93 22.20
N LYS A 27 2.33 -66.07 22.14
CA LYS A 27 1.13 -66.24 21.29
C LYS A 27 0.01 -65.28 21.69
N THR A 28 -0.30 -65.16 22.99
CA THR A 28 -1.34 -64.23 23.46
C THR A 28 -0.96 -62.77 23.23
N LEU A 29 0.33 -62.41 23.37
CA LEU A 29 0.83 -61.08 23.06
C LEU A 29 0.75 -60.77 21.57
N SER A 30 1.10 -61.74 20.71
CA SER A 30 1.01 -61.58 19.26
C SER A 30 -0.44 -61.40 18.81
N GLU A 31 -1.36 -62.20 19.35
CA GLU A 31 -2.81 -62.11 19.06
C GLU A 31 -3.36 -60.76 19.51
N SER A 32 -3.01 -60.29 20.71
CA SER A 32 -3.41 -58.97 21.22
C SER A 32 -2.81 -57.84 20.40
N ALA A 33 -1.52 -57.91 20.05
CA ALA A 33 -0.86 -56.91 19.21
C ALA A 33 -1.51 -56.84 17.82
N GLN A 34 -1.91 -57.98 17.26
CA GLN A 34 -2.61 -58.03 15.98
C GLN A 34 -4.02 -57.44 16.06
N GLN A 35 -4.75 -57.67 17.16
CA GLN A 35 -6.05 -57.03 17.41
C GLN A 35 -5.91 -55.52 17.59
N VAL A 36 -4.92 -55.06 18.36
CA VAL A 36 -4.64 -53.63 18.54
C VAL A 36 -4.24 -52.99 17.21
N TRP A 37 -3.46 -53.68 16.39
CA TRP A 37 -3.08 -53.21 15.07
C TRP A 37 -4.29 -53.11 14.12
N LEU A 38 -5.12 -54.15 14.04
CA LEU A 38 -6.33 -54.14 13.21
C LEU A 38 -7.34 -53.08 13.68
N ALA A 39 -7.49 -52.90 14.99
CA ALA A 39 -8.30 -51.83 15.57
C ALA A 39 -7.71 -50.45 15.24
N GLY A 40 -6.39 -50.29 15.31
CA GLY A 40 -5.70 -49.05 14.94
C GLY A 40 -5.90 -48.69 13.47
N VAL A 41 -5.74 -49.66 12.56
CA VAL A 41 -5.93 -49.47 11.11
C VAL A 41 -7.42 -49.23 10.78
N GLY A 42 -8.33 -49.93 11.44
CA GLY A 42 -9.78 -49.72 11.27
C GLY A 42 -10.26 -48.35 11.78
N ALA A 43 -9.75 -47.90 12.93
CA ALA A 43 -10.03 -46.59 13.48
C ALA A 43 -9.43 -45.46 12.62
N PHE A 44 -8.21 -45.64 12.09
CA PHE A 44 -7.60 -44.71 11.17
C PHE A 44 -8.39 -44.58 9.86
N GLY A 45 -8.86 -45.71 9.29
CA GLY A 45 -9.75 -45.71 8.14
C GLY A 45 -11.07 -44.99 8.41
N ARG A 46 -11.67 -45.17 9.60
CA ARG A 46 -12.87 -44.46 10.02
C ARG A 46 -12.63 -42.96 10.18
N ALA A 47 -11.51 -42.56 10.77
CA ALA A 47 -11.11 -41.16 10.92
C ALA A 47 -10.83 -40.49 9.56
N GLN A 48 -10.29 -41.20 8.57
CA GLN A 48 -10.20 -40.69 7.19
C GLN A 48 -11.58 -40.49 6.55
N ALA A 49 -12.49 -41.45 6.71
CA ALA A 49 -13.85 -41.36 6.16
C ALA A 49 -14.69 -40.24 6.81
N GLU A 50 -14.50 -40.00 8.10
CA GLU A 50 -15.18 -38.92 8.85
C GLU A 50 -14.43 -37.58 8.74
N GLY A 51 -13.11 -37.61 8.51
CA GLY A 51 -12.26 -36.42 8.41
C GLY A 51 -12.58 -35.53 7.21
N GLY A 52 -12.95 -36.12 6.06
CA GLY A 52 -13.41 -35.35 4.90
C GLY A 52 -14.66 -34.53 5.18
N LYS A 53 -15.62 -35.09 5.94
CA LYS A 53 -16.86 -34.38 6.32
C LYS A 53 -16.60 -33.24 7.30
N LEU A 54 -15.69 -33.44 8.26
CA LEU A 54 -15.25 -32.37 9.16
C LEU A 54 -14.52 -31.26 8.39
N PHE A 55 -13.67 -31.63 7.43
CA PHE A 55 -13.00 -30.67 6.56
C PHE A 55 -14.00 -29.87 5.72
N ASP A 56 -14.96 -30.54 5.06
CA ASP A 56 -16.00 -29.86 4.29
C ASP A 56 -16.86 -28.94 5.17
N ALA A 57 -17.18 -29.36 6.40
CA ALA A 57 -17.88 -28.52 7.37
C ALA A 57 -17.05 -27.30 7.77
N LEU A 58 -15.75 -27.46 8.04
CA LEU A 58 -14.84 -26.36 8.34
C LEU A 58 -14.66 -25.42 7.16
N VAL A 59 -14.58 -25.94 5.93
CA VAL A 59 -14.51 -25.12 4.71
C VAL A 59 -15.80 -24.35 4.53
N LYS A 60 -16.96 -24.98 4.72
CA LYS A 60 -18.26 -24.32 4.63
C LYS A 60 -18.42 -23.22 5.68
N GLU A 61 -17.99 -23.48 6.91
CA GLU A 61 -17.98 -22.50 7.98
C GLU A 61 -16.98 -21.36 7.69
N GLY A 62 -15.81 -21.69 7.13
CA GLY A 62 -14.82 -20.71 6.70
C GLY A 62 -15.34 -19.80 5.58
N LEU A 63 -16.04 -20.35 4.58
CA LEU A 63 -16.68 -19.58 3.51
C LEU A 63 -17.81 -18.70 4.05
N ASN A 64 -18.61 -19.21 5.00
CA ASN A 64 -19.67 -18.43 5.65
C ASN A 64 -19.11 -17.30 6.53
N PHE A 65 -18.03 -17.60 7.26
CA PHE A 65 -17.28 -16.64 8.06
C PHE A 65 -16.64 -15.57 7.16
N GLU A 66 -16.04 -15.94 6.03
CA GLU A 66 -15.47 -14.99 5.08
C GLU A 66 -16.55 -14.10 4.46
N GLN A 67 -17.70 -14.66 4.05
CA GLN A 67 -18.80 -13.85 3.53
C GLN A 67 -19.34 -12.88 4.59
N THR A 68 -19.48 -13.35 5.83
CA THR A 68 -19.93 -12.52 6.95
C THR A 68 -18.89 -11.45 7.26
N ALA A 69 -17.61 -11.82 7.36
CA ALA A 69 -16.50 -10.90 7.56
C ALA A 69 -16.39 -9.88 6.43
N ARG A 70 -16.55 -10.25 5.15
CA ARG A 70 -16.58 -9.32 4.01
C ARG A 70 -17.77 -8.36 4.09
N LYS A 71 -18.95 -8.81 4.51
CA LYS A 71 -20.13 -7.93 4.69
C LYS A 71 -19.93 -6.94 5.85
N PHE A 72 -19.43 -7.42 6.99
CA PHE A 72 -19.15 -6.59 8.17
C PHE A 72 -17.95 -5.67 7.97
N ALA A 73 -16.91 -6.15 7.29
CA ALA A 73 -15.73 -5.38 6.94
C ALA A 73 -16.03 -4.40 5.83
N GLY A 74 -16.87 -4.70 4.83
CA GLY A 74 -17.30 -3.72 3.83
C GLY A 74 -17.95 -2.50 4.48
N GLY A 75 -18.95 -2.72 5.35
CA GLY A 75 -19.66 -1.63 6.03
C GLY A 75 -18.81 -0.83 7.03
N ARG A 76 -17.80 -1.45 7.67
CA ARG A 76 -16.86 -0.75 8.56
C ARG A 76 -15.65 -0.17 7.84
N ALA A 77 -15.20 -0.78 6.74
CA ALA A 77 -14.08 -0.30 5.94
C ALA A 77 -14.46 0.98 5.20
N ASP A 78 -15.70 1.11 4.72
CA ASP A 78 -16.16 2.38 4.13
C ASP A 78 -16.14 3.52 5.17
N GLN A 79 -16.63 3.27 6.39
CA GLN A 79 -16.57 4.26 7.48
C GLN A 79 -15.14 4.60 7.89
N VAL A 80 -14.26 3.59 8.01
CA VAL A 80 -12.84 3.82 8.33
C VAL A 80 -12.15 4.54 7.18
N ARG A 81 -12.47 4.21 5.94
CA ARG A 81 -11.93 4.86 4.74
C ARG A 81 -12.35 6.32 4.70
N ASP A 82 -13.61 6.66 4.96
CA ASP A 82 -14.08 8.04 5.04
C ASP A 82 -13.36 8.82 6.15
N VAL A 83 -13.15 8.22 7.32
CA VAL A 83 -12.41 8.87 8.42
C VAL A 83 -10.94 9.07 8.06
N VAL A 84 -10.31 8.11 7.40
CA VAL A 84 -8.92 8.20 6.94
C VAL A 84 -8.79 9.24 5.84
N GLU A 85 -9.69 9.26 4.86
CA GLU A 85 -9.69 10.19 3.74
C GLU A 85 -9.89 11.63 4.24
N ASN A 86 -10.79 11.84 5.20
CA ASN A 86 -10.97 13.14 5.88
C ASN A 86 -9.71 13.57 6.66
N ARG A 87 -9.08 12.66 7.41
CA ARG A 87 -7.83 12.97 8.15
C ARG A 87 -6.67 13.27 7.21
N VAL A 88 -6.54 12.53 6.12
CA VAL A 88 -5.52 12.76 5.08
C VAL A 88 -5.77 14.10 4.39
N GLY A 89 -7.02 14.45 4.11
CA GLY A 89 -7.40 15.77 3.59
C GLY A 89 -6.95 16.91 4.52
N GLN A 90 -7.28 16.83 5.81
CA GLN A 90 -6.87 17.83 6.80
C GLN A 90 -5.36 17.89 7.00
N ALA A 91 -4.67 16.74 7.00
CA ALA A 91 -3.22 16.71 7.09
C ALA A 91 -2.56 17.36 5.87
N ARG A 92 -3.10 17.12 4.67
CA ARG A 92 -2.63 17.72 3.43
C ARG A 92 -2.83 19.23 3.42
N GLU A 93 -3.99 19.72 3.86
CA GLU A 93 -4.28 21.15 3.94
C GLU A 93 -3.31 21.86 4.89
N ARG A 94 -3.12 21.31 6.10
CA ARG A 94 -2.13 21.86 7.04
C ARG A 94 -0.70 21.76 6.54
N ALA A 95 -0.36 20.68 5.83
CA ALA A 95 0.95 20.52 5.22
C ALA A 95 1.20 21.58 4.15
N THR A 96 0.22 21.88 3.29
CA THR A 96 0.28 22.97 2.30
C THR A 96 0.49 24.32 2.98
N ASP A 97 -0.27 24.65 4.03
CA ASP A 97 -0.08 25.91 4.76
C ASP A 97 1.32 26.05 5.36
N THR A 98 1.87 24.97 5.92
CA THR A 98 3.26 24.96 6.40
C THR A 98 4.28 25.03 5.27
N TRP A 99 3.99 24.43 4.12
CA TRP A 99 4.83 24.49 2.94
C TRP A 99 4.90 25.90 2.37
N ASP A 100 3.77 26.60 2.26
CA ASP A 100 3.71 27.99 1.82
C ASP A 100 4.50 28.93 2.76
N ARG A 101 4.49 28.64 4.07
CA ARG A 101 5.34 29.37 5.04
C ARG A 101 6.82 29.06 4.84
N LEU A 102 7.16 27.80 4.54
CA LEU A 102 8.55 27.41 4.24
C LEU A 102 9.04 28.04 2.93
N GLU A 103 8.18 28.15 1.92
CA GLU A 103 8.49 28.84 0.67
C GLU A 103 8.84 30.31 0.93
N LYS A 104 8.06 31.01 1.77
CA LYS A 104 8.37 32.39 2.18
C LYS A 104 9.71 32.50 2.92
N VAL A 105 9.98 31.61 3.87
CA VAL A 105 11.25 31.63 4.63
C VAL A 105 12.44 31.27 3.74
N PHE A 106 12.23 30.37 2.79
CA PHE A 106 13.23 30.01 1.79
C PHE A 106 13.50 31.19 0.86
N GLU A 107 12.47 31.84 0.33
CA GLU A 107 12.63 33.04 -0.50
C GLU A 107 13.37 34.15 0.26
N ASP A 108 12.99 34.44 1.50
CA ASP A 108 13.70 35.39 2.37
C ASP A 108 15.18 35.02 2.56
N ARG A 109 15.48 33.73 2.77
CA ARG A 109 16.85 33.24 2.94
C ARG A 109 17.65 33.36 1.65
N VAL A 110 17.03 33.01 0.51
CA VAL A 110 17.64 33.10 -0.82
C VAL A 110 17.89 34.56 -1.18
N GLN A 111 16.93 35.45 -0.96
CA GLN A 111 17.08 36.89 -1.15
C GLN A 111 18.22 37.43 -0.29
N ARG A 112 18.26 37.12 1.03
CA ARG A 112 19.37 37.56 1.90
C ARG A 112 20.73 37.05 1.45
N ALA A 113 20.81 35.82 0.94
CA ALA A 113 22.05 35.27 0.40
C ALA A 113 22.49 36.00 -0.88
N LEU A 114 21.54 36.27 -1.79
CA LEU A 114 21.78 37.00 -3.03
C LEU A 114 22.17 38.46 -2.78
N THR A 115 21.50 39.16 -1.86
CA THR A 115 21.86 40.53 -1.45
C THR A 115 23.28 40.57 -0.86
N LYS A 116 23.66 39.57 -0.03
CA LYS A 116 25.03 39.46 0.48
C LYS A 116 26.07 39.23 -0.62
N LEU A 117 25.67 38.61 -1.72
CA LEU A 117 26.51 38.38 -2.89
C LEU A 117 26.52 39.58 -3.87
N GLY A 118 25.79 40.66 -3.54
CA GLY A 118 25.72 41.88 -4.36
C GLY A 118 24.74 41.81 -5.52
N VAL A 119 23.83 40.83 -5.55
CA VAL A 119 22.78 40.73 -6.57
C VAL A 119 21.60 41.65 -6.18
N PRO A 120 21.27 42.68 -6.98
CA PRO A 120 20.16 43.59 -6.68
C PRO A 120 18.81 42.88 -6.76
N SER A 121 17.87 43.25 -5.88
CA SER A 121 16.52 42.66 -5.86
C SER A 121 15.61 43.26 -6.94
N ARG A 122 14.45 42.63 -7.20
CA ARG A 122 13.47 43.15 -8.18
C ARG A 122 12.91 44.51 -7.76
N ASP A 123 12.74 44.73 -6.46
CA ASP A 123 12.22 45.99 -5.93
C ASP A 123 13.24 47.12 -6.12
N ASP A 124 14.53 46.84 -5.90
CA ASP A 124 15.61 47.80 -6.14
C ASP A 124 15.66 48.24 -7.62
N LEU A 125 15.52 47.28 -8.54
CA LEU A 125 15.43 47.56 -9.98
C LEU A 125 14.18 48.38 -10.32
N GLY A 126 13.06 48.14 -9.64
CA GLY A 126 11.83 48.89 -9.79
C GLY A 126 11.97 50.34 -9.30
N GLU A 127 12.56 50.55 -8.13
CA GLU A 127 12.84 51.89 -7.61
C GLU A 127 13.82 52.66 -8.50
N LEU A 128 14.89 52.00 -8.97
CA LEU A 128 15.85 52.62 -9.87
C LEU A 128 15.17 53.00 -11.20
N SER A 129 14.31 52.13 -11.74
CA SER A 129 13.55 52.41 -12.96
C SER A 129 12.65 53.65 -12.79
N LYS A 130 11.93 53.76 -11.67
CA LYS A 130 11.12 54.94 -11.35
C LYS A 130 11.96 56.22 -11.23
N ARG A 131 13.12 56.16 -10.59
CA ARG A 131 14.05 57.30 -10.49
C ARG A 131 14.57 57.71 -11.86
N VAL A 132 14.93 56.76 -12.71
CA VAL A 132 15.36 57.02 -14.09
C VAL A 132 14.23 57.65 -14.91
N GLU A 133 12.99 57.20 -14.76
CA GLU A 133 11.83 57.82 -15.41
C GLU A 133 11.61 59.26 -14.94
N SER A 134 11.72 59.53 -13.63
CA SER A 134 11.61 60.88 -13.08
C SER A 134 12.70 61.79 -13.62
N LEU A 135 13.96 61.35 -13.58
CA LEU A 135 15.10 62.11 -14.12
C LEU A 135 14.94 62.31 -15.63
N THR A 136 14.46 61.31 -16.37
CA THR A 136 14.19 61.44 -17.80
C THR A 136 13.09 62.46 -18.06
N ALA A 137 12.05 62.50 -17.22
CA ALA A 137 10.97 63.48 -17.32
C ALA A 137 11.46 64.90 -16.99
N GLU A 138 12.28 65.07 -15.96
CA GLU A 138 12.91 66.34 -15.59
C GLU A 138 13.90 66.82 -16.65
N LEU A 139 14.72 65.93 -17.19
CA LEU A 139 15.64 66.25 -18.29
C LEU A 139 14.89 66.62 -19.56
N ARG A 140 13.77 65.96 -19.88
CA ARG A 140 12.90 66.38 -21.01
C ARG A 140 12.30 67.77 -20.77
N ARG A 141 11.93 68.08 -19.53
CA ARG A 141 11.43 69.42 -19.15
C ARG A 141 12.53 70.48 -19.25
N GLN A 142 13.76 70.18 -18.84
CA GLN A 142 14.90 71.12 -18.89
C GLN A 142 15.54 71.25 -20.28
N SER A 143 15.62 70.16 -21.05
CA SER A 143 16.23 70.13 -22.38
C SER A 143 15.41 70.88 -23.44
N GLY A 144 14.23 71.43 -23.10
CA GLY A 144 13.34 72.06 -24.08
C GLY A 144 12.93 71.13 -25.23
N ALA A 145 13.22 69.82 -25.11
CA ALA A 145 12.85 68.81 -26.07
C ALA A 145 11.36 68.52 -25.84
N THR A 146 10.56 69.43 -26.38
CA THR A 146 9.19 69.17 -26.79
C THR A 146 9.23 68.03 -27.80
N ALA A 147 9.34 66.80 -27.31
CA ALA A 147 8.77 65.65 -27.99
C ALA A 147 7.26 65.85 -27.94
N ARG A 148 6.80 66.69 -28.88
CA ARG A 148 5.43 66.86 -29.31
C ARG A 148 4.77 65.49 -29.24
N PRO A 149 3.65 65.32 -28.50
CA PRO A 149 2.87 64.11 -28.66
C PRO A 149 2.51 64.08 -30.14
N ALA A 150 3.03 63.07 -30.85
CA ALA A 150 2.56 62.76 -32.18
C ALA A 150 1.08 62.42 -32.01
N ALA A 151 0.24 63.45 -32.16
CA ALA A 151 -1.17 63.32 -32.36
C ALA A 151 -1.32 62.39 -33.57
N ARG A 152 -1.50 61.09 -33.29
CA ARG A 152 -2.03 60.16 -34.26
C ARG A 152 -3.42 60.68 -34.59
N LYS A 153 -3.48 61.44 -35.68
CA LYS A 153 -4.69 61.73 -36.43
C LYS A 153 -5.42 60.40 -36.61
N ALA A 154 -6.50 60.22 -35.86
CA ALA A 154 -7.49 59.20 -36.17
C ALA A 154 -8.15 59.62 -37.49
N ALA A 155 -7.69 59.04 -38.60
CA ALA A 155 -8.42 59.05 -39.85
C ALA A 155 -9.31 57.79 -39.86
N PRO A 156 -10.64 57.91 -40.05
CA PRO A 156 -11.49 56.74 -40.15
C PRO A 156 -11.32 56.14 -41.56
N ARG A 157 -10.81 54.91 -41.65
CA ARG A 157 -10.94 54.12 -42.87
C ARG A 157 -11.82 52.90 -42.62
N LYS A 158 -13.06 53.09 -43.05
CA LYS A 158 -14.08 52.10 -43.35
C LYS A 158 -13.54 51.07 -44.36
N ALA A 159 -13.75 49.80 -44.03
CA ALA A 159 -13.94 48.61 -44.89
C ALA A 159 -13.01 48.38 -46.10
N ALA A 160 -12.31 47.23 -46.10
CA ALA A 160 -12.67 46.07 -46.94
C ALA A 160 -11.53 45.02 -47.02
N ALA A 161 -11.90 43.77 -46.68
CA ALA A 161 -11.45 42.50 -47.25
C ALA A 161 -9.96 42.21 -47.48
N LYS A 162 -9.42 41.18 -46.80
CA LYS A 162 -9.30 39.83 -47.40
C LYS A 162 -8.85 38.76 -46.40
N LYS A 163 -9.35 37.56 -46.69
CA LYS A 163 -9.15 36.24 -46.07
C LYS A 163 -7.67 35.86 -45.91
N THR A 164 -7.40 35.10 -44.85
CA THR A 164 -6.55 33.88 -44.79
C THR A 164 -6.67 33.29 -43.38
N THR A 165 -7.48 32.25 -43.18
CA THR A 165 -7.06 30.85 -43.02
C THR A 165 -6.10 30.60 -41.85
N THR A 166 -6.65 30.22 -40.70
CA THR A 166 -6.00 29.25 -39.82
C THR A 166 -7.06 28.45 -39.07
N SER A 167 -7.29 27.24 -39.58
CA SER A 167 -7.85 26.14 -38.81
C SER A 167 -6.81 25.75 -37.76
N THR A 168 -7.18 25.74 -36.49
CA THR A 168 -6.86 24.68 -35.52
C THR A 168 -7.48 25.01 -34.16
N ALA A 169 -7.80 23.96 -33.41
CA ALA A 169 -8.31 23.94 -32.04
C ALA A 169 -9.83 24.10 -31.86
N LYS A 170 -10.54 22.96 -31.87
CA LYS A 170 -11.42 22.60 -30.74
C LYS A 170 -11.63 21.09 -30.65
N GLN A 171 -10.66 20.43 -30.04
CA GLN A 171 -10.85 19.11 -29.43
C GLN A 171 -11.37 19.35 -28.01
N ALA A 172 -12.66 19.11 -27.78
CA ALA A 172 -13.21 18.83 -26.45
C ALA A 172 -14.72 18.52 -26.51
N SER A 173 -15.01 17.23 -26.26
CA SER A 173 -16.01 16.76 -25.30
C SER A 173 -17.40 16.33 -25.77
N LYS A 174 -17.76 15.14 -25.24
CA LYS A 174 -19.09 14.50 -25.10
C LYS A 174 -19.54 13.78 -26.39
N ARG A 175 -20.02 12.54 -26.38
CA ARG A 175 -20.97 11.90 -25.45
C ARG A 175 -21.16 10.42 -25.86
N ALA A 176 -21.22 9.54 -24.86
CA ALA A 176 -22.02 8.30 -24.76
C ALA A 176 -22.00 7.21 -25.87
N LYS A 177 -21.63 6.01 -25.40
CA LYS A 177 -22.09 4.67 -25.82
C LYS A 177 -23.64 4.59 -25.81
N PRO A 178 -24.25 3.81 -26.72
CA PRO A 178 -24.66 2.43 -26.39
C PRO A 178 -24.26 1.45 -27.53
N GLY A 179 -23.92 0.19 -27.29
CA GLY A 179 -24.85 -0.86 -26.86
C GLY A 179 -25.32 -1.63 -28.11
N GLY A 180 -24.70 -2.79 -28.35
CA GLY A 180 -24.97 -3.74 -29.43
C GLY A 180 -24.05 -4.93 -29.27
#